data_AF-A0A444R142-F1
#
_entry.id   AF-A0A444R142-F1
#
_cell.length_a   1.000
_cell.length_b   1.000
_cell.length_c   1.000
_cell.angle_alpha   90.00
_cell.angle_beta   90.00
_cell.angle_gamma   90.00
#
_symmetry.space_group_name_H-M   'P 1'
#
loop_
_entity.id
_entity.type
_entity.pdbx_description
1 polymer ?
#
loop_
_entity_poly.entity_id
_entity_poly.type
_entity_poly.pdbx_seq_one_letter_code
_entity_poly.pdbx_strand_id
1 'polypeptide(L)'
;MHVQPISTFRLFQEGHLLRNSIAIFVLTTLFYFIGAELRLVHELSLFWPLNGVMAGVFARYVWLNRLHYYAISYVAMLVYDAITTEWGLVSLAINFSNMMFIVTVALLVARDKRLGKNKYEPVSALRLFNYCLLAALLCAIVGAIGSVSIDTLDFWPLLADWFSEQFSTGVLIVPCM
;
A
#
# COMPACT_ATOMS: atom_id res chain seq x y z
N MET A 1 -40.40 9.84 20.00
CA MET A 1 -39.27 10.22 19.14
C MET A 1 -38.82 8.98 18.36
N HIS A 2 -39.10 8.92 17.05
CA HIS A 2 -38.53 7.89 16.18
C HIS A 2 -37.10 8.28 15.86
N VAL A 3 -36.12 7.63 16.48
CA VAL A 3 -34.71 7.76 16.11
C VAL A 3 -34.54 7.00 14.80
N GLN A 4 -34.38 7.70 13.69
CA GLN A 4 -33.96 7.07 12.43
C GLN A 4 -32.56 6.47 12.65
N PRO A 5 -32.32 5.21 12.29
CA PRO A 5 -30.98 4.64 12.39
C PRO A 5 -30.07 5.41 11.43
N ILE A 6 -29.07 6.10 11.97
CA ILE A 6 -27.98 6.66 11.19
C ILE A 6 -27.32 5.47 10.49
N SER A 7 -27.61 5.28 9.20
CA SER A 7 -26.93 4.32 8.35
C SER A 7 -25.43 4.60 8.45
N THR A 8 -24.72 3.75 9.20
CA THR A 8 -23.27 3.86 9.30
C THR A 8 -22.72 3.51 7.92
N PHE A 9 -22.28 4.51 7.16
CA PHE A 9 -21.70 4.29 5.84
C PHE A 9 -20.52 3.31 5.98
N ARG A 10 -20.66 2.10 5.41
CA ARG A 10 -19.58 1.11 5.33
C ARG A 10 -19.06 1.11 3.91
N LEU A 11 -17.85 1.61 3.71
CA LEU A 11 -17.18 1.59 2.40
C LEU A 11 -17.05 0.16 1.85
N PHE A 12 -16.60 -0.77 2.70
CA PHE A 12 -16.47 -2.20 2.36
C PHE A 12 -17.56 -3.05 3.03
N GLN A 13 -18.08 -4.05 2.29
CA GLN A 13 -19.07 -5.01 2.78
C GLN A 13 -18.72 -6.42 2.30
N GLU A 14 -18.65 -7.36 3.23
CA GLU A 14 -18.38 -8.77 2.93
C GLU A 14 -19.48 -9.34 2.00
N GLY A 15 -19.09 -10.12 0.99
CA GLY A 15 -20.00 -10.69 -0.01
C GLY A 15 -20.32 -9.79 -1.21
N HIS A 16 -20.05 -8.48 -1.16
CA HIS A 16 -20.34 -7.55 -2.27
C HIS A 16 -19.15 -7.29 -3.18
N LEU A 17 -18.79 -8.29 -4.01
CA LEU A 17 -17.61 -8.26 -4.89
C LEU A 17 -17.48 -6.99 -5.73
N LEU A 18 -18.52 -6.61 -6.48
CA LEU A 18 -18.49 -5.45 -7.38
C LEU A 18 -18.22 -4.15 -6.61
N ARG A 19 -18.93 -3.95 -5.51
CA ARG A 19 -18.82 -2.74 -4.70
C ARG A 19 -17.44 -2.59 -4.08
N ASN A 20 -16.89 -3.69 -3.55
CA ASN A 20 -15.55 -3.68 -2.98
C ASN A 20 -14.49 -3.47 -4.05
N SER A 21 -14.68 -4.05 -5.24
CA SER A 21 -13.78 -3.86 -6.38
C SER A 21 -13.73 -2.39 -6.82
N ILE A 22 -14.89 -1.75 -6.94
CA ILE A 22 -14.99 -0.32 -7.25
C ILE A 22 -14.33 0.51 -6.16
N ALA A 23 -14.62 0.22 -4.89
CA ALA A 23 -14.05 0.96 -3.77
C ALA A 23 -12.51 0.85 -3.72
N ILE A 24 -11.96 -0.35 -3.96
CA ILE A 24 -10.50 -0.56 -4.07
C ILE A 24 -9.94 0.22 -5.24
N PHE A 25 -10.54 0.12 -6.43
CA PHE A 25 -10.07 0.83 -7.60
C PHE A 25 -10.03 2.34 -7.34
N VAL A 26 -11.12 2.92 -6.84
CA VAL A 26 -11.22 4.36 -6.55
C VAL A 26 -10.22 4.79 -5.49
N LEU A 27 -10.09 4.04 -4.39
CA LEU A 27 -9.11 4.35 -3.34
C LEU A 27 -7.68 4.26 -3.87
N THR A 28 -7.37 3.21 -4.64
CA THR A 28 -6.05 3.04 -5.22
C THR A 28 -5.71 4.19 -6.16
N THR A 29 -6.59 4.53 -7.10
CA THR A 29 -6.36 5.64 -8.03
C THR A 29 -6.23 6.98 -7.29
N LEU A 30 -7.07 7.24 -6.28
CA LEU A 30 -7.02 8.48 -5.50
C LEU A 30 -5.68 8.65 -4.76
N PHE A 31 -5.23 7.62 -4.05
CA PHE A 31 -3.99 7.71 -3.29
C PHE A 31 -2.75 7.59 -4.17
N TYR A 32 -2.85 6.94 -5.34
CA TYR A 32 -1.81 6.99 -6.36
C TYR A 32 -1.64 8.42 -6.89
N PHE A 33 -2.75 9.08 -7.24
CA PHE A 33 -2.77 10.48 -7.65
C PHE A 33 -2.13 11.39 -6.59
N ILE A 34 -2.57 11.26 -5.33
CA ILE A 34 -1.98 12.05 -4.23
C ILE A 34 -0.47 11.78 -4.10
N GLY A 35 -0.03 10.52 -4.16
CA GLY A 35 1.39 10.19 -4.10
C GLY A 35 2.19 10.82 -5.24
N ALA A 36 1.66 10.77 -6.47
CA ALA A 36 2.26 11.40 -7.63
C ALA A 36 2.42 12.92 -7.47
N GLU A 37 1.39 13.61 -6.97
CA GLU A 37 1.45 15.04 -6.70
C GLU A 37 2.43 15.39 -5.57
N LEU A 38 2.52 14.56 -4.52
CA LEU A 38 3.47 14.76 -3.43
C LEU A 38 4.93 14.60 -3.88
N ARG A 39 5.21 13.75 -4.86
CA ARG A 39 6.56 13.59 -5.43
C ARG A 39 7.08 14.83 -6.15
N LEU A 40 6.19 15.72 -6.64
CA LEU A 40 6.60 16.99 -7.21
C LEU A 40 7.25 17.92 -6.16
N VAL A 41 6.95 17.70 -4.89
CA VAL A 41 7.54 18.43 -3.77
C VAL A 41 8.60 17.55 -3.11
N HIS A 42 9.88 17.83 -3.35
CA HIS A 42 11.01 16.98 -2.92
C HIS A 42 11.02 16.63 -1.41
N GLU A 43 10.46 17.48 -0.54
CA GLU A 43 10.39 17.20 0.90
C GLU A 43 9.25 16.23 1.29
N LEU A 44 8.24 16.07 0.42
CA LEU A 44 7.08 15.21 0.64
C LEU A 44 7.17 13.88 -0.12
N SER A 45 8.18 13.69 -0.99
CA SER A 45 8.47 12.41 -1.64
C SER A 45 8.88 11.31 -0.67
N LEU A 46 9.11 11.65 0.61
CA LEU A 46 9.37 10.68 1.67
C LEU A 46 8.15 9.79 1.97
N PHE A 47 6.99 10.03 1.36
CA PHE A 47 5.76 9.32 1.68
C PHE A 47 5.02 8.85 0.43
N TRP A 48 4.73 7.55 0.37
CA TRP A 48 3.92 6.94 -0.69
C TRP A 48 2.57 6.49 -0.14
N PRO A 49 1.61 7.42 0.04
CA PRO A 49 0.41 7.21 0.85
C PRO A 49 -0.39 5.98 0.45
N LEU A 50 -0.44 5.68 -0.84
CA LEU A 50 -1.13 4.52 -1.38
C LEU A 50 -0.73 3.21 -0.70
N ASN A 51 0.58 2.97 -0.55
CA ASN A 51 1.07 1.68 -0.07
C ASN A 51 0.63 1.45 1.38
N GLY A 52 0.76 2.47 2.23
CA GLY A 52 0.29 2.39 3.61
C GLY A 52 -1.23 2.27 3.70
N VAL A 53 -1.98 3.01 2.87
CA VAL A 53 -3.45 2.94 2.87
C VAL A 53 -3.95 1.56 2.46
N MET A 54 -3.47 1.05 1.33
CA MET A 54 -3.92 -0.25 0.82
C MET A 54 -3.45 -1.40 1.72
N ALA A 55 -2.22 -1.34 2.25
CA ALA A 55 -1.76 -2.29 3.26
C ALA A 55 -2.69 -2.30 4.48
N GLY A 56 -3.06 -1.12 4.99
CA GLY A 56 -3.98 -0.96 6.11
C GLY A 56 -5.39 -1.47 5.80
N VAL A 57 -5.94 -1.18 4.62
CA VAL A 57 -7.25 -1.71 4.16
C VAL A 57 -7.25 -3.24 4.14
N PHE A 58 -6.26 -3.87 3.51
CA PHE A 58 -6.18 -5.33 3.42
C PHE A 58 -5.85 -5.99 4.76
N ALA A 59 -5.08 -5.32 5.62
CA ALA A 59 -4.83 -5.76 6.98
C ALA A 59 -6.09 -5.68 7.84
N ARG A 60 -6.88 -4.60 7.74
CA ARG A 60 -8.09 -4.35 8.53
C ARG A 60 -9.23 -5.27 8.13
N TYR A 61 -9.50 -5.37 6.84
CA TYR A 61 -10.55 -6.21 6.28
C TYR A 61 -9.95 -7.52 5.74
N VAL A 62 -9.68 -8.48 6.62
CA VAL A 62 -8.99 -9.74 6.29
C VAL A 62 -9.69 -10.54 5.17
N TRP A 63 -11.01 -10.39 5.02
CA TRP A 63 -11.79 -11.02 3.95
C TRP A 63 -11.52 -10.40 2.55
N LEU A 64 -10.95 -9.20 2.47
CA LEU A 64 -10.42 -8.60 1.24
C LEU A 64 -9.03 -9.15 0.85
N ASN A 65 -8.39 -9.98 1.68
CA ASN A 65 -7.08 -10.55 1.41
C ASN A 65 -7.19 -11.71 0.39
N ARG A 66 -7.55 -11.36 -0.85
CA ARG A 66 -7.77 -12.25 -1.99
C ARG A 66 -7.03 -11.72 -3.20
N LEU A 67 -6.51 -12.63 -4.03
CA LEU A 67 -5.70 -12.27 -5.20
C LEU A 67 -6.36 -11.27 -6.14
N HIS A 68 -7.66 -11.40 -6.39
CA HIS A 68 -8.38 -10.50 -7.30
C HIS A 68 -8.39 -9.05 -6.80
N TYR A 69 -8.50 -8.80 -5.49
CA TYR A 69 -8.48 -7.46 -4.96
C TYR A 69 -7.09 -6.81 -5.02
N TYR A 70 -6.03 -7.59 -4.83
CA TYR A 70 -4.66 -7.13 -5.11
C TYR A 70 -4.46 -6.83 -6.60
N ALA A 71 -4.98 -7.69 -7.48
CA ALA A 71 -4.92 -7.48 -8.92
C ALA A 71 -5.66 -6.20 -9.34
N ILE A 72 -6.83 -5.91 -8.76
CA ILE A 72 -7.57 -4.66 -9.01
C ILE A 72 -6.74 -3.45 -8.58
N SER A 73 -6.09 -3.49 -7.40
CA SER A 73 -5.19 -2.42 -6.97
C SER A 73 -4.03 -2.24 -7.95
N TYR A 74 -3.41 -3.34 -8.39
CA TYR A 74 -2.31 -3.27 -9.35
C TYR A 74 -2.75 -2.69 -10.70
N VAL A 75 -3.89 -3.16 -11.23
CA VAL A 75 -4.48 -2.64 -12.47
C VAL A 75 -4.83 -1.16 -12.33
N ALA A 76 -5.36 -0.71 -11.19
CA ALA A 76 -5.69 0.70 -10.98
C ALA A 76 -4.45 1.61 -11.07
N MET A 77 -3.31 1.17 -10.52
CA MET A 77 -2.03 1.90 -10.64
C MET A 77 -1.55 1.94 -12.09
N LEU A 78 -1.60 0.81 -12.79
CA LEU A 78 -1.20 0.73 -14.20
C LEU A 78 -2.11 1.58 -15.10
N VAL A 79 -3.42 1.54 -14.90
CA VAL A 79 -4.35 2.39 -15.67
C VAL A 79 -4.04 3.87 -15.46
N TYR A 80 -3.70 4.27 -14.24
CA TYR A 80 -3.28 5.64 -13.97
C TYR A 80 -2.01 6.00 -14.75
N ASP A 81 -0.95 5.18 -14.64
CA ASP A 81 0.30 5.40 -15.37
C ASP A 81 0.09 5.45 -16.89
N ALA A 82 -0.73 4.55 -17.44
CA ALA A 82 -1.05 4.54 -18.87
C ALA A 82 -1.70 5.85 -19.37
N ILE A 83 -2.39 6.58 -18.49
CA ILE A 83 -3.05 7.85 -18.81
C ILE A 83 -2.10 9.04 -18.62
N THR A 84 -1.22 8.99 -17.61
CA THR A 84 -0.45 10.16 -17.16
C THR A 84 1.03 10.14 -17.53
N THR A 85 1.62 8.98 -17.77
CA THR A 85 3.07 8.82 -17.99
C THR A 85 3.37 8.00 -19.24
N GLU A 86 4.64 7.99 -19.66
CA GLU A 86 5.07 7.10 -20.73
C GLU A 86 5.01 5.64 -20.24
N TRP A 87 4.02 4.91 -20.78
CA TRP A 87 3.80 3.50 -20.48
C TRP A 87 5.03 2.64 -20.83
N GLY A 88 5.39 1.69 -19.97
CA GLY A 88 6.51 0.79 -20.22
C GLY A 88 6.75 -0.27 -19.15
N LEU A 89 7.80 -1.08 -19.35
CA LEU A 89 8.24 -2.13 -18.42
C LEU A 89 8.58 -1.60 -17.01
N VAL A 90 8.85 -0.30 -16.91
CA VAL A 90 9.31 0.37 -15.70
C VAL A 90 8.13 0.69 -14.80
N SER A 91 7.02 1.18 -15.37
CA SER A 91 5.75 1.30 -14.64
C SER A 91 5.31 -0.05 -14.07
N LEU A 92 5.48 -1.13 -14.84
CA LEU A 92 5.23 -2.49 -14.33
C LEU A 92 6.13 -2.83 -13.14
N ALA A 93 7.45 -2.60 -13.25
CA ALA A 93 8.39 -2.90 -12.17
C ALA A 93 8.15 -2.06 -10.90
N ILE A 94 7.92 -0.76 -11.06
CA ILE A 94 7.62 0.19 -9.98
C ILE A 94 6.32 -0.19 -9.26
N ASN A 95 5.24 -0.43 -10.01
CA ASN A 95 3.97 -0.80 -9.40
C ASN A 95 4.01 -2.21 -8.81
N PHE A 96 4.82 -3.11 -9.37
CA PHE A 96 5.04 -4.43 -8.78
C PHE A 96 5.77 -4.31 -7.44
N SER A 97 6.76 -3.42 -7.34
CA SER A 97 7.40 -3.07 -6.08
C SER A 97 6.40 -2.55 -5.04
N ASN A 98 5.48 -1.65 -5.44
CA ASN A 98 4.40 -1.17 -4.56
C ASN A 98 3.53 -2.33 -4.02
N MET A 99 3.20 -3.27 -4.90
CA MET A 99 2.44 -4.47 -4.50
C MET A 99 3.23 -5.36 -3.53
N MET A 100 4.55 -5.48 -3.68
CA MET A 100 5.39 -6.24 -2.74
C MET A 100 5.27 -5.67 -1.33
N PHE A 101 5.29 -4.35 -1.17
CA PHE A 101 5.06 -3.72 0.12
C PHE A 101 3.65 -4.05 0.67
N ILE A 102 2.61 -3.71 -0.10
CA ILE A 102 1.19 -3.84 0.31
C ILE A 102 0.87 -5.28 0.73
N VAL A 103 1.23 -6.25 -0.11
CA VAL A 103 0.94 -7.66 0.10
C VAL A 103 1.70 -8.20 1.31
N THR A 104 2.97 -7.83 1.48
CA THR A 104 3.79 -8.32 2.59
C THR A 104 3.23 -7.87 3.93
N VAL A 105 2.93 -6.58 4.09
CA VAL A 105 2.33 -6.04 5.32
C VAL A 105 0.96 -6.68 5.56
N ALA A 106 0.10 -6.71 4.55
CA ALA A 106 -1.26 -7.25 4.68
C ALA A 106 -1.26 -8.73 5.10
N LEU A 107 -0.39 -9.56 4.51
CA LEU A 107 -0.29 -10.99 4.84
C LEU A 107 0.29 -11.23 6.24
N LEU A 108 1.34 -10.50 6.63
CA LEU A 108 1.95 -10.63 7.96
C LEU A 108 0.98 -10.22 9.06
N VAL A 109 0.27 -9.09 8.89
CA VAL A 109 -0.74 -8.64 9.85
C VAL A 109 -1.94 -9.60 9.89
N ALA A 110 -2.40 -10.09 8.73
CA ALA A 110 -3.48 -11.07 8.68
C ALA A 110 -3.08 -12.40 9.36
N ARG A 111 -1.84 -12.85 9.19
CA ARG A 111 -1.29 -14.04 9.87
C ARG A 111 -1.31 -13.86 11.37
N ASP A 112 -0.85 -12.72 11.88
CA ASP A 112 -0.82 -12.44 13.31
C ASP A 112 -2.23 -12.40 13.92
N LYS A 113 -3.21 -11.82 13.22
CA LYS A 113 -4.62 -11.86 13.62
C LYS A 113 -5.17 -13.28 13.70
N ARG A 114 -4.82 -14.15 12.75
CA ARG A 114 -5.23 -15.58 12.75
C ARG A 114 -4.60 -16.37 13.89
N LEU A 115 -3.38 -16.02 14.29
CA LEU A 115 -2.66 -16.66 15.40
C LEU A 115 -3.12 -16.18 16.78
N GLY A 116 -4.12 -15.29 16.86
CA GLY A 116 -4.65 -14.81 18.14
C GLY A 116 -3.66 -13.99 18.96
N LYS A 117 -2.60 -13.46 18.34
CA LYS A 117 -1.59 -12.66 19.01
C LYS A 117 -2.22 -11.37 19.56
N ASN A 118 -1.95 -11.08 20.83
CA ASN A 118 -2.61 -10.03 21.60
C ASN A 118 -2.47 -8.64 20.94
N LYS A 119 -3.59 -7.91 20.83
CA LYS A 119 -3.74 -6.65 20.05
C LYS A 119 -3.21 -5.41 20.76
N TYR A 120 -3.10 -5.45 22.08
CA TYR A 120 -2.89 -4.27 22.93
C TYR A 120 -1.54 -4.26 23.67
N GLU A 121 -0.68 -5.23 23.39
CA GLU A 121 0.67 -5.23 23.97
C GLU A 121 1.60 -4.33 23.14
N PRO A 122 2.55 -3.61 23.78
CA PRO A 122 3.63 -2.88 23.09
C PRO A 122 4.38 -3.74 22.07
N VAL A 123 4.45 -5.06 22.32
CA VAL A 123 4.98 -6.07 21.40
C VAL A 123 4.28 -6.04 20.04
N SER A 124 2.99 -5.70 19.98
CA SER A 124 2.22 -5.60 18.74
C SER A 124 2.68 -4.44 17.86
N ALA A 125 3.01 -3.29 18.46
CA ALA A 125 3.58 -2.16 17.72
C ALA A 125 4.98 -2.49 17.19
N LEU A 126 5.81 -3.16 18.00
CA LEU A 126 7.14 -3.61 17.55
C LEU A 126 7.07 -4.65 16.42
N ARG A 127 6.09 -5.56 16.45
CA ARG A 127 5.84 -6.49 15.33
C ARG A 127 5.44 -5.74 14.06
N LEU A 128 4.55 -4.76 14.17
CA LEU A 128 4.11 -3.97 13.03
C LEU A 128 5.28 -3.19 12.41
N PHE A 129 6.12 -2.59 13.26
CA PHE A 129 7.36 -1.96 12.85
C PHE A 129 8.26 -2.94 12.07
N ASN A 130 8.47 -4.15 12.59
CA ASN A 130 9.26 -5.18 11.91
C ASN A 130 8.62 -5.63 10.58
N TYR A 131 7.30 -5.66 10.46
CA TYR A 131 6.62 -5.95 9.20
C TYR A 131 6.82 -4.86 8.17
N CYS A 132 6.74 -3.59 8.58
CA CYS A 132 7.03 -2.46 7.71
C CYS A 132 8.50 -2.46 7.29
N LEU A 133 9.41 -2.80 8.19
CA LEU A 133 10.85 -2.92 7.90
C LEU A 133 11.12 -3.95 6.81
N LEU A 134 10.58 -5.17 6.96
CA LEU A 134 10.74 -6.24 5.99
C LEU A 134 10.09 -5.90 4.65
N ALA A 135 8.87 -5.37 4.68
CA ALA A 135 8.14 -4.99 3.47
C ALA A 135 8.84 -3.86 2.71
N ALA A 136 9.34 -2.84 3.43
CA ALA A 136 10.10 -1.74 2.86
C ALA A 136 11.39 -2.21 2.22
N LEU A 137 12.12 -3.14 2.84
CA LEU A 137 13.33 -3.71 2.26
C LEU A 137 13.06 -4.49 0.98
N LEU A 138 12.04 -5.35 0.97
CA LEU A 138 11.64 -6.11 -0.22
C LEU A 138 11.19 -5.18 -1.35
N CYS A 139 10.38 -4.18 -1.02
CA CYS A 139 9.95 -3.14 -1.94
C CYS A 139 11.16 -2.38 -2.49
N ALA A 140 12.06 -1.91 -1.64
CA ALA A 140 13.20 -1.13 -2.07
C ALA A 140 14.16 -1.90 -3.00
N ILE A 141 14.41 -3.18 -2.73
CA ILE A 141 15.25 -4.02 -3.62
C ILE A 141 14.61 -4.11 -5.01
N VAL A 142 13.31 -4.40 -5.08
CA VAL A 142 12.60 -4.55 -6.36
C VAL A 142 12.47 -3.20 -7.07
N GLY A 143 12.15 -2.13 -6.34
CA GLY A 143 12.03 -0.76 -6.84
C GLY A 143 13.35 -0.23 -7.38
N ALA A 144 14.45 -0.45 -6.67
CA ALA A 144 15.79 -0.05 -7.12
C ALA A 144 16.19 -0.82 -8.38
N ILE A 145 16.04 -2.15 -8.42
CA ILE A 145 16.34 -2.95 -9.63
C ILE A 145 15.49 -2.48 -10.83
N GLY A 146 14.21 -2.20 -10.60
CA GLY A 146 13.28 -1.72 -11.64
C GLY A 146 13.56 -0.32 -12.16
N SER A 147 14.33 0.49 -11.42
CA SER A 147 14.55 1.92 -11.70
C SER A 147 16.01 2.27 -12.05
N VAL A 148 16.98 1.40 -11.72
CA VAL A 148 18.42 1.59 -12.00
C VAL A 148 18.75 1.89 -13.47
N SER A 149 17.95 1.40 -14.42
CA SER A 149 18.20 1.65 -15.85
C SER A 149 17.75 3.03 -16.34
N ILE A 150 17.06 3.82 -15.51
CA ILE A 150 16.43 5.09 -15.92
C ILE A 150 16.81 6.24 -15.01
N ASP A 151 16.97 5.98 -13.72
CA ASP A 151 17.41 7.00 -12.78
C ASP A 151 18.88 7.36 -12.98
N THR A 152 19.22 8.59 -12.61
CA THR A 152 20.60 9.09 -12.61
C THR A 152 21.41 8.58 -11.42
N LEU A 153 20.75 7.96 -10.45
CA LEU A 153 21.34 7.46 -9.22
C LEU A 153 21.82 6.01 -9.38
N ASP A 154 22.95 5.72 -8.77
CA ASP A 154 23.42 4.34 -8.60
C ASP A 154 22.46 3.53 -7.71
N PHE A 155 22.56 2.20 -7.79
CA PHE A 155 21.68 1.27 -7.06
C PHE A 155 21.61 1.54 -5.55
N TRP A 156 22.72 1.87 -4.88
CA TRP A 156 22.77 2.00 -3.42
C TRP A 156 22.02 3.23 -2.89
N PRO A 157 22.23 4.46 -3.43
CA PRO A 157 21.38 5.61 -3.13
C PRO A 157 19.90 5.32 -3.41
N LEU A 158 19.59 4.73 -4.57
CA LEU A 158 18.21 4.46 -4.96
C LEU A 158 17.53 3.47 -3.99
N LEU A 159 18.25 2.43 -3.57
CA LEU A 159 17.78 1.51 -2.54
C LEU A 159 17.46 2.22 -1.22
N ALA A 160 18.32 3.15 -0.79
CA ALA A 160 18.13 3.88 0.45
C ALA A 160 16.91 4.81 0.39
N ASP A 161 16.72 5.51 -0.74
CA ASP A 161 15.58 6.41 -0.95
C ASP A 161 14.27 5.64 -0.94
N TRP A 162 14.17 4.56 -1.72
CA TRP A 162 13.00 3.69 -1.74
C TRP A 162 12.74 3.06 -0.36
N PHE A 163 13.78 2.60 0.31
CA PHE A 163 13.62 2.01 1.65
C PHE A 163 13.06 3.02 2.65
N SER A 164 13.63 4.23 2.68
CA SER A 164 13.20 5.31 3.58
C SER A 164 11.75 5.72 3.33
N GLU A 165 11.37 5.90 2.06
CA GLU A 165 10.01 6.26 1.65
C GLU A 165 8.99 5.21 2.10
N GLN A 166 9.28 3.94 1.82
CA GLN A 166 8.35 2.84 2.09
C GLN A 166 8.28 2.51 3.57
N PHE A 167 9.41 2.62 4.27
CA PHE A 167 9.47 2.36 5.70
C PHE A 167 8.71 3.42 6.50
N SER A 168 8.93 4.71 6.21
CA SER A 168 8.24 5.80 6.89
C SER A 168 6.73 5.76 6.61
N THR A 169 6.33 5.46 5.37
CA THR A 169 4.93 5.23 4.98
C THR A 169 4.26 4.14 5.83
N GLY A 170 4.93 3.00 5.99
CA GLY A 170 4.44 1.88 6.79
C GLY A 170 4.26 2.24 8.26
N VAL A 171 5.27 2.88 8.85
CA VAL A 171 5.26 3.23 10.27
C VAL A 171 4.25 4.34 10.58
N LEU A 172 4.03 5.29 9.67
CA LEU A 172 3.10 6.42 9.91
C LEU A 172 1.63 6.04 9.72
N ILE A 173 1.30 5.25 8.69
CA ILE A 173 -0.11 5.01 8.34
C ILE A 173 -0.68 3.78 9.03
N VAL A 174 0.08 2.68 9.06
CA VAL A 174 -0.48 1.37 9.41
C VAL A 174 -0.94 1.28 10.88
N PRO A 175 -0.29 1.94 11.86
CA PRO A 175 -0.80 1.97 13.25
C PRO A 175 -2.13 2.72 13.43
N CYS A 176 -2.50 3.61 12.52
CA CYS A 176 -3.70 4.42 12.61
C CYS A 176 -4.98 3.71 12.10
N MET A 177 -4.89 2.46 11.63
CA MET A 177 -5.99 1.72 10.98
C MET A 177 -6.52 0.52 11.76
#